data_AF-A0A7J7ZV36-F1
#
_entry.id   AF-A0A7J7ZV36-F1
#
_cell.length_a   1.000
_cell.length_b   1.000
_cell.length_c   1.000
_cell.angle_alpha   90.00
_cell.angle_beta   90.00
_cell.angle_gamma   90.00
#
_symmetry.space_group_name_H-M   'P 1'
#
loop_
_entity.id
_entity.type
_entity.pdbx_description
1 polymer ?
#
loop_
_entity_poly.entity_id
_entity_poly.type
_entity_poly.pdbx_seq_one_letter_code
_entity_poly.pdbx_strand_id
1 'polypeptide(L)'
;MAQRVSFPTDTLQELLDLHAACEKEAIAIFMEHSFKDDNHGFQKNLVEIIKDKQDKILLQNEEASVKFCQEKLEQLSKSLMEGISAGIFSVPGGHKLYMETKERLEQDYWKVPRKGVKAHEVLQRFLQSQAATENSILQADKALTDGEKAMAAERAKKEAAEKEQELMKQKLQEQQQQMEAQKRSLEENILQLKEKMERDRETIIREQNMILEHKLKVQEDLLREGFKKKSEEMNAEINHLRNMIDTAQNDNTSWIEKAIDVFSILVGPGKLFRIVQGIGSLFKWK
;
A
#
# COMPACT_ATOMS: atom_id res chain seq x y z
N MET A 1 -1.28 -5.45 12.55
CA MET A 1 -1.53 -6.31 11.37
C MET A 1 -1.62 -7.80 11.69
N ALA A 2 -0.63 -8.45 12.32
CA ALA A 2 -0.63 -9.92 12.52
C ALA A 2 -1.89 -10.50 13.21
N GLN A 3 -2.54 -9.74 14.10
CA GLN A 3 -3.79 -10.13 14.75
C GLN A 3 -5.06 -9.82 13.92
N ARG A 4 -4.95 -8.97 12.90
CA ARG A 4 -6.09 -8.46 12.11
C ARG A 4 -6.17 -9.07 10.71
N VAL A 5 -5.05 -9.54 10.16
CA VAL A 5 -4.98 -10.09 8.80
C VAL A 5 -5.20 -11.60 8.82
N SER A 6 -6.04 -12.08 7.92
CA SER A 6 -6.23 -13.51 7.65
C SER A 6 -5.87 -13.78 6.21
N PHE A 7 -4.76 -14.48 5.98
CA PHE A 7 -4.31 -14.81 4.63
C PHE A 7 -4.97 -16.10 4.08
N PRO A 8 -5.20 -16.18 2.76
CA PRO A 8 -5.20 -15.04 1.84
C PRO A 8 -6.41 -14.12 2.08
N THR A 9 -6.24 -12.82 1.82
CA THR A 9 -7.34 -11.85 1.73
C THR A 9 -8.11 -12.07 0.44
N ASP A 10 -9.40 -11.71 0.40
CA ASP A 10 -10.23 -11.88 -0.80
C ASP A 10 -9.80 -10.93 -1.91
N THR A 11 -9.40 -9.70 -1.54
CA THR A 11 -8.92 -8.68 -2.48
C THR A 11 -7.63 -8.04 -1.99
N LEU A 12 -6.90 -7.42 -2.92
CA LEU A 12 -5.76 -6.58 -2.57
C LEU A 12 -6.20 -5.35 -1.77
N GLN A 13 -7.35 -4.76 -2.13
CA GLN A 13 -7.88 -3.57 -1.45
C GLN A 13 -8.15 -3.82 0.04
N GLU A 14 -8.72 -4.98 0.40
CA GLU A 14 -8.92 -5.40 1.80
C GLU A 14 -7.60 -5.36 2.58
N LEU A 15 -6.52 -5.91 2.01
CA LEU A 15 -5.21 -5.92 2.64
C LEU A 15 -4.62 -4.51 2.78
N LEU A 16 -4.77 -3.68 1.74
CA LEU A 16 -4.28 -2.30 1.73
C LEU A 16 -5.02 -1.44 2.76
N ASP A 17 -6.33 -1.61 2.92
CA ASP A 17 -7.12 -0.86 3.91
C ASP A 17 -6.79 -1.29 5.35
N LEU A 18 -6.59 -2.59 5.58
CA LEU A 18 -6.09 -3.10 6.87
C LEU A 18 -4.70 -2.56 7.21
N HIS A 19 -3.82 -2.47 6.20
CA HIS A 19 -2.50 -1.89 6.36
C HIS A 19 -2.60 -0.40 6.72
N ALA A 20 -3.36 0.38 5.95
CA ALA A 20 -3.55 1.81 6.17
C ALA A 20 -4.08 2.12 7.58
N ALA A 21 -5.03 1.33 8.08
CA ALA A 21 -5.52 1.48 9.45
C ALA A 21 -4.43 1.23 10.50
N CYS A 22 -3.60 0.19 10.31
CA CYS A 22 -2.50 -0.11 11.24
C CYS A 22 -1.37 0.91 11.16
N GLU A 23 -1.06 1.40 9.96
CA GLU A 23 -0.07 2.45 9.73
C GLU A 23 -0.51 3.75 10.40
N LYS A 24 -1.77 4.16 10.22
CA LYS A 24 -2.34 5.34 10.86
C LYS A 24 -2.19 5.29 12.39
N GLU A 25 -2.47 4.14 13.00
CA GLU A 25 -2.26 3.92 14.43
C GLU A 25 -0.78 3.99 14.83
N ALA A 26 0.11 3.36 14.05
CA ALA A 26 1.54 3.34 14.34
C ALA A 26 2.18 4.74 14.27
N ILE A 27 1.79 5.55 13.28
CA ILE A 27 2.25 6.94 13.16
C ILE A 27 1.70 7.75 14.34
N ALA A 28 0.43 7.60 14.70
CA ALA A 28 -0.15 8.35 15.83
C ALA A 28 0.58 8.07 17.15
N ILE A 29 0.88 6.79 17.42
CA ILE A 29 1.67 6.38 18.60
C ILE A 29 3.07 6.99 18.56
N PHE A 30 3.72 6.98 17.39
CA PHE A 30 5.02 7.64 17.24
C PHE A 30 4.94 9.15 17.47
N MET A 31 3.91 9.83 16.97
CA MET A 31 3.72 11.27 17.15
C MET A 31 3.48 11.66 18.60
N GLU A 32 2.79 10.82 19.36
CA GLU A 32 2.53 11.01 20.79
C GLU A 32 3.80 10.89 21.64
N HIS A 33 4.72 9.99 21.27
CA HIS A 33 5.89 9.67 22.09
C HIS A 33 7.22 10.24 21.57
N SER A 34 7.22 10.86 20.39
CA SER A 34 8.41 11.51 19.83
C SER A 34 8.51 12.97 20.27
N PHE A 35 9.74 13.45 20.45
CA PHE A 35 10.05 14.85 20.70
C PHE A 35 11.40 15.19 20.06
N LYS A 36 11.57 16.45 19.63
CA LYS A 36 12.82 16.96 19.02
C LYS A 36 13.34 16.14 17.81
N ASP A 37 12.42 15.65 16.96
CA ASP A 37 12.78 15.07 15.66
C ASP A 37 12.94 16.17 14.60
N ASP A 38 13.83 17.12 14.86
CA ASP A 38 13.92 18.40 14.12
C ASP A 38 14.28 18.22 12.63
N ASN A 39 14.91 17.09 12.28
CA ASN A 39 15.25 16.73 10.90
C ASN A 39 14.33 15.63 10.31
N HIS A 40 13.31 15.23 11.06
CA HIS A 40 12.38 14.15 10.72
C HIS A 40 13.08 12.81 10.42
N GLY A 41 14.29 12.61 10.94
CA GLY A 41 15.10 11.43 10.66
C GLY A 41 14.48 10.16 11.24
N PHE A 42 13.90 10.25 12.44
CA PHE A 42 13.22 9.12 13.06
C PHE A 42 11.89 8.82 12.37
N GLN A 43 11.14 9.86 12.00
CA GLN A 43 9.91 9.70 11.24
C GLN A 43 10.14 9.05 9.86
N LYS A 44 11.18 9.47 9.13
CA LYS A 44 11.57 8.84 7.85
C LYS A 44 11.87 7.35 8.03
N ASN A 45 12.67 7.02 9.05
CA ASN A 45 13.00 5.64 9.38
C ASN A 45 11.74 4.81 9.71
N LEU A 46 10.80 5.37 10.48
CA LEU A 46 9.53 4.70 10.75
C LEU A 46 8.76 4.38 9.45
N VAL A 47 8.67 5.34 8.52
CA VAL A 47 7.97 5.14 7.24
C VAL A 47 8.66 4.08 6.39
N GLU A 48 9.99 4.06 6.34
CA GLU A 48 10.75 3.00 5.68
C GLU A 48 10.48 1.63 6.29
N ILE A 49 10.48 1.52 7.63
CA ILE A 49 10.15 0.27 8.34
C ILE A 49 8.71 -0.19 8.04
N ILE A 50 7.75 0.73 8.01
CA ILE A 50 6.35 0.42 7.71
C ILE A 50 6.22 -0.10 6.27
N LYS A 51 6.89 0.55 5.31
CA LYS A 51 6.93 0.12 3.91
C LYS A 51 7.55 -1.26 3.75
N ASP A 52 8.69 -1.52 4.37
CA ASP A 52 9.33 -2.84 4.36
C ASP A 52 8.42 -3.94 4.95
N LYS A 53 7.64 -3.60 5.99
CA LYS A 53 6.64 -4.51 6.55
C LYS A 53 5.46 -4.70 5.61
N GLN A 54 5.01 -3.66 4.90
CA GLN A 54 3.96 -3.74 3.89
C GLN A 54 4.36 -4.72 2.78
N ASP A 55 5.57 -4.58 2.23
CA ASP A 55 6.07 -5.43 1.15
C ASP A 55 6.13 -6.90 1.56
N LYS A 56 6.58 -7.18 2.79
CA LYS A 56 6.59 -8.54 3.35
C LYS A 56 5.18 -9.13 3.52
N ILE A 57 4.23 -8.33 3.98
CA ILE A 57 2.84 -8.74 4.18
C ILE A 57 2.14 -8.99 2.84
N LEU A 58 2.41 -8.15 1.83
CA LEU A 58 1.94 -8.35 0.47
C LEU A 58 2.46 -9.68 -0.08
N LEU A 59 3.76 -9.94 0.04
CA LEU A 59 4.37 -11.20 -0.40
C LEU A 59 3.72 -12.42 0.29
N GLN A 60 3.54 -12.37 1.61
CA GLN A 60 2.88 -13.45 2.36
C GLN A 60 1.45 -13.70 1.87
N ASN A 61 0.70 -12.65 1.56
CA ASN A 61 -0.65 -12.77 1.01
C ASN A 61 -0.65 -13.43 -0.37
N GLU A 62 0.28 -13.03 -1.23
CA GLU A 62 0.45 -13.62 -2.56
C GLU A 62 0.80 -15.11 -2.46
N GLU A 63 1.79 -15.47 -1.63
CA GLU A 63 2.20 -16.85 -1.40
C GLU A 63 1.06 -17.71 -0.84
N ALA A 64 0.30 -17.20 0.13
CA ALA A 64 -0.86 -17.89 0.68
C ALA A 64 -1.95 -18.09 -0.39
N SER A 65 -2.19 -17.09 -1.23
CA SER A 65 -3.14 -17.18 -2.34
C SER A 65 -2.69 -18.20 -3.39
N VAL A 66 -1.41 -18.19 -3.78
CA VAL A 66 -0.84 -19.19 -4.70
C VAL A 66 -1.04 -20.59 -4.15
N LYS A 67 -0.60 -20.83 -2.91
CA LYS A 67 -0.67 -22.14 -2.26
C LYS A 67 -2.11 -22.66 -2.21
N PHE A 68 -3.03 -21.83 -1.72
CA PHE A 68 -4.44 -22.21 -1.63
C PHE A 68 -5.04 -22.52 -3.01
N CYS A 69 -4.78 -21.69 -4.01
CA CYS A 69 -5.30 -21.90 -5.37
C CYS A 69 -4.72 -23.17 -6.01
N GLN A 70 -3.43 -23.45 -5.81
CA GLN A 70 -2.77 -24.65 -6.33
C GLN A 70 -3.38 -25.91 -5.72
N GLU A 71 -3.51 -25.97 -4.38
CA GLU A 71 -4.12 -27.11 -3.68
C GLU A 71 -5.56 -27.35 -4.15
N LYS A 72 -6.34 -26.28 -4.36
CA LYS A 72 -7.71 -26.39 -4.87
C LYS A 72 -7.77 -26.85 -6.32
N LEU A 73 -6.88 -26.36 -7.18
CA LEU A 73 -6.81 -26.82 -8.57
C LEU A 73 -6.35 -28.27 -8.66
N GLU A 74 -5.39 -28.69 -7.84
CA GLU A 74 -4.97 -30.09 -7.78
C GLU A 74 -6.15 -31.00 -7.40
N GLN A 75 -6.93 -30.60 -6.39
CA GLN A 75 -8.13 -31.33 -6.00
C GLN A 75 -9.18 -31.39 -7.11
N LEU A 76 -9.51 -30.25 -7.74
CA LEU A 76 -10.54 -30.15 -8.76
C LEU A 76 -10.13 -30.81 -10.09
N SER A 77 -8.83 -30.81 -10.41
CA SER A 77 -8.30 -31.37 -11.64
C SER A 77 -8.06 -32.87 -11.59
N LYS A 78 -8.14 -33.50 -10.41
CA LYS A 78 -7.84 -34.92 -10.23
C LYS A 78 -8.57 -35.83 -11.21
N SER A 79 -9.89 -35.67 -11.34
CA SER A 79 -10.70 -36.51 -12.26
C SER A 79 -10.34 -36.29 -13.72
N LEU A 80 -10.04 -35.04 -14.11
CA LEU A 80 -9.57 -34.69 -15.45
C LEU A 80 -8.23 -35.37 -15.73
N MET A 81 -7.26 -35.26 -14.82
CA MET A 81 -5.92 -35.84 -14.97
C MET A 81 -5.97 -37.37 -15.02
N GLU A 82 -6.74 -38.01 -14.14
CA GLU A 82 -6.96 -39.46 -14.17
C GLU A 82 -7.61 -39.90 -15.48
N GLY A 83 -8.60 -39.14 -15.99
CA GLY A 83 -9.24 -39.41 -17.26
C GLY A 83 -8.31 -39.28 -18.47
N ILE A 84 -7.38 -38.31 -18.43
CA ILE A 84 -6.32 -38.17 -19.43
C ILE A 84 -5.41 -39.41 -19.39
N SER A 85 -4.91 -39.80 -18.22
CA SER A 85 -4.02 -40.95 -18.07
C SER A 85 -4.69 -42.27 -18.46
N ALA A 86 -5.98 -42.42 -18.19
CA ALA A 86 -6.76 -43.59 -18.58
C ALA A 86 -7.17 -43.60 -20.06
N GLY A 87 -6.85 -42.55 -20.83
CA GLY A 87 -7.18 -42.46 -22.26
C GLY A 87 -8.67 -42.26 -22.55
N ILE A 88 -9.46 -41.77 -21.58
CA ILE A 88 -10.92 -41.55 -21.74
C ILE A 88 -11.22 -40.58 -22.89
N PHE A 89 -10.32 -39.63 -23.14
CA PHE A 89 -10.44 -38.64 -24.21
C PHE A 89 -9.85 -39.10 -25.54
N SER A 90 -9.28 -40.31 -25.64
CA SER A 90 -8.66 -40.85 -26.85
C SER A 90 -9.64 -41.65 -27.72
N VAL A 91 -10.91 -41.22 -27.75
CA VAL A 91 -12.01 -41.82 -28.52
C VAL A 91 -12.56 -40.83 -29.54
N PRO A 92 -13.28 -41.26 -30.60
CA PRO A 92 -13.98 -40.34 -31.49
C PRO A 92 -14.92 -39.40 -30.70
N GLY A 93 -14.75 -38.09 -30.84
CA GLY A 93 -15.46 -37.05 -30.08
C GLY A 93 -14.82 -36.69 -28.74
N GLY A 94 -13.67 -37.28 -28.41
CA GLY A 94 -12.97 -37.09 -27.14
C GLY A 94 -12.47 -35.67 -26.90
N HIS A 95 -12.16 -34.89 -27.95
CA HIS A 95 -11.79 -33.49 -27.79
C HIS A 95 -12.93 -32.65 -27.21
N LYS A 96 -14.16 -32.87 -27.68
CA LYS A 96 -15.35 -32.20 -27.14
C LYS A 96 -15.57 -32.55 -25.67
N LEU A 97 -15.48 -33.84 -25.33
CA LEU A 97 -15.62 -34.32 -23.95
C LEU A 97 -14.56 -33.72 -23.01
N TYR A 98 -13.32 -33.60 -23.49
CA TYR A 98 -12.24 -32.94 -22.77
C TYR A 98 -12.57 -31.47 -22.48
N MET A 99 -12.99 -30.72 -23.51
CA MET A 99 -13.36 -29.31 -23.36
C MET A 99 -14.49 -29.09 -22.36
N GLU A 100 -15.55 -29.90 -22.42
CA GLU A 100 -16.66 -29.84 -21.46
C GLU A 100 -16.24 -30.18 -20.02
N THR A 101 -15.23 -31.04 -19.85
CA THR A 101 -14.70 -31.39 -18.54
C THR A 101 -13.80 -30.28 -17.98
N LYS A 102 -12.94 -29.71 -18.83
CA LYS A 102 -12.10 -28.55 -18.52
C LYS A 102 -12.95 -27.33 -18.17
N GLU A 103 -14.02 -27.05 -18.91
CA GLU A 103 -14.92 -25.93 -18.62
C GLU A 103 -15.62 -26.09 -17.27
N ARG A 104 -16.09 -27.30 -16.93
CA ARG A 104 -16.67 -27.59 -15.61
C ARG A 104 -15.66 -27.37 -14.48
N LEU A 105 -14.42 -27.80 -14.67
CA LEU A 105 -13.33 -27.55 -13.72
C LEU A 105 -13.12 -26.04 -13.52
N GLU A 106 -13.04 -25.25 -14.60
CA GLU A 106 -12.91 -23.79 -14.50
C GLU A 106 -14.09 -23.17 -13.73
N GLN A 107 -15.33 -23.59 -14.02
CA GLN A 107 -16.52 -23.12 -13.31
C GLN A 107 -16.47 -23.47 -11.81
N ASP A 108 -16.09 -24.70 -11.46
CA ASP A 108 -16.02 -25.13 -10.07
C ASP A 108 -14.90 -24.43 -9.32
N TYR A 109 -13.76 -24.16 -9.98
CA TYR A 109 -12.70 -23.33 -9.42
C TYR A 109 -13.20 -21.91 -9.10
N TRP A 110 -13.99 -21.30 -9.99
CA TRP A 110 -14.51 -19.96 -9.75
C TRP A 110 -15.51 -19.89 -8.59
N LYS A 111 -16.24 -20.97 -8.29
CA LYS A 111 -17.14 -21.07 -7.14
C LYS A 111 -16.42 -21.16 -5.78
N VAL A 112 -15.13 -21.51 -5.74
CA VAL A 112 -14.36 -21.61 -4.49
C VAL A 112 -14.18 -20.20 -3.87
N PRO A 113 -14.65 -19.94 -2.65
CA PRO A 113 -14.41 -18.64 -1.99
C PRO A 113 -12.96 -18.50 -1.52
N ARG A 114 -12.51 -17.27 -1.21
CA ARG A 114 -11.24 -17.01 -0.52
C ARG A 114 -9.98 -17.53 -1.22
N LYS A 115 -9.97 -17.49 -2.55
CA LYS A 115 -8.80 -17.81 -3.38
C LYS A 115 -7.70 -16.74 -3.26
N GLY A 116 -8.10 -15.49 -3.08
CA GLY A 116 -7.24 -14.32 -2.98
C GLY A 116 -6.66 -13.84 -4.30
N VAL A 117 -5.65 -12.97 -4.17
CA VAL A 117 -5.16 -12.10 -5.26
C VAL A 117 -4.54 -12.85 -6.45
N LYS A 118 -4.05 -14.08 -6.28
CA LYS A 118 -3.42 -14.87 -7.35
C LYS A 118 -4.36 -15.86 -8.05
N ALA A 119 -5.67 -15.80 -7.79
CA ALA A 119 -6.65 -16.74 -8.34
C ALA A 119 -6.58 -16.89 -9.87
N HIS A 120 -6.54 -15.77 -10.60
CA HIS A 120 -6.49 -15.79 -12.07
C HIS A 120 -5.13 -16.29 -12.59
N GLU A 121 -4.04 -15.82 -11.99
CA GLU A 121 -2.68 -16.18 -12.39
C GLU A 121 -2.43 -17.70 -12.26
N VAL A 122 -2.86 -18.30 -11.15
CA VAL A 122 -2.69 -19.74 -10.93
C VAL A 122 -3.56 -20.56 -11.89
N LEU A 123 -4.83 -20.18 -12.09
CA LEU A 123 -5.69 -20.86 -13.07
C LEU A 123 -5.10 -20.77 -14.48
N GLN A 124 -4.66 -19.60 -14.90
CA GLN A 124 -4.09 -19.42 -16.23
C GLN A 124 -2.84 -20.29 -16.44
N ARG A 125 -1.93 -20.35 -15.46
CA ARG A 125 -0.76 -21.25 -15.51
C ARG A 125 -1.18 -22.70 -15.65
N PHE A 126 -2.19 -23.13 -14.89
CA PHE A 126 -2.73 -24.49 -15.00
C PHE A 126 -3.27 -24.75 -16.42
N LEU A 127 -4.10 -23.87 -16.96
CA LEU A 127 -4.66 -24.04 -18.31
C LEU A 127 -3.58 -24.04 -19.40
N GLN A 128 -2.55 -23.20 -19.27
CA GLN A 128 -1.39 -23.20 -20.16
C GLN A 128 -0.62 -24.52 -20.10
N SER A 129 -0.47 -25.11 -18.91
CA SER A 129 0.18 -26.43 -18.76
C SER A 129 -0.59 -27.56 -19.47
N GLN A 130 -1.91 -27.40 -19.65
CA GLN A 130 -2.78 -28.37 -20.32
C GLN A 130 -2.77 -28.24 -21.86
N ALA A 131 -2.19 -27.18 -22.41
CA ALA A 131 -2.30 -26.87 -23.84
C ALA A 131 -1.70 -27.97 -24.75
N ALA A 132 -0.58 -28.57 -24.35
CA ALA A 132 0.03 -29.67 -25.10
C ALA A 132 -0.87 -30.91 -25.11
N THR A 133 -1.44 -31.26 -23.95
CA THR A 133 -2.37 -32.38 -23.78
C THR A 133 -3.64 -32.19 -24.61
N GLU A 134 -4.23 -31.00 -24.54
CA GLU A 134 -5.40 -30.63 -25.35
C GLU A 134 -5.12 -30.77 -26.84
N ASN A 135 -3.96 -30.29 -27.30
CA ASN A 135 -3.56 -30.44 -28.70
C ASN A 135 -3.37 -31.91 -29.09
N SER A 136 -2.75 -32.74 -28.24
CA SER A 136 -2.61 -34.17 -28.50
C SER A 136 -3.97 -34.88 -28.61
N ILE A 137 -4.92 -34.57 -27.73
CA ILE A 137 -6.30 -35.09 -27.79
C ILE A 137 -6.98 -34.64 -29.08
N LEU A 138 -6.86 -33.35 -29.44
CA LEU A 138 -7.41 -32.79 -30.67
C LEU A 138 -6.90 -33.50 -31.92
N GLN A 139 -5.59 -33.73 -32.01
CA GLN A 139 -4.99 -34.42 -33.16
C GLN A 139 -5.43 -35.89 -33.24
N ALA A 140 -5.55 -36.57 -32.11
CA ALA A 140 -5.96 -37.97 -32.02
C ALA A 140 -7.45 -38.21 -32.32
N ASP A 141 -8.31 -37.20 -32.20
CA ASP A 141 -9.75 -37.33 -32.42
C ASP A 141 -10.07 -37.58 -33.91
N LYS A 142 -10.57 -38.78 -34.21
CA LYS A 142 -10.94 -39.19 -35.57
C LYS A 142 -12.33 -38.75 -36.00
N ALA A 143 -13.15 -38.22 -35.09
CA ALA A 143 -14.47 -37.67 -35.42
C ALA A 143 -14.37 -36.28 -36.06
N LEU A 144 -13.22 -35.61 -35.93
CA LEU A 144 -12.98 -34.27 -36.46
C LEU A 144 -12.20 -34.33 -37.77
N THR A 145 -12.63 -33.53 -38.73
CA THR A 145 -11.89 -33.25 -39.97
C THR A 145 -10.68 -32.35 -39.70
N ASP A 146 -9.70 -32.34 -40.61
CA ASP A 146 -8.52 -31.48 -40.48
C ASP A 146 -8.90 -29.98 -40.41
N GLY A 147 -9.94 -29.58 -41.14
CA GLY A 147 -10.48 -28.22 -41.07
C GLY A 147 -11.07 -27.88 -39.70
N GLU A 148 -11.82 -28.79 -39.09
CA GLU A 148 -12.36 -28.61 -37.73
C GLU A 148 -11.26 -28.57 -36.67
N LYS A 149 -10.22 -29.39 -36.82
CA LYS A 149 -9.03 -29.36 -35.95
C LYS A 149 -8.30 -28.02 -36.04
N ALA A 150 -8.08 -27.52 -37.26
CA ALA A 150 -7.45 -26.23 -37.47
C ALA A 150 -8.27 -25.08 -36.83
N MET A 151 -9.59 -25.09 -37.00
CA MET A 151 -10.48 -24.11 -36.37
C MET A 151 -10.45 -24.20 -34.84
N ALA A 152 -10.44 -25.41 -34.26
CA ALA A 152 -10.34 -25.60 -32.81
C ALA A 152 -9.02 -25.06 -32.26
N ALA A 153 -7.89 -25.35 -32.93
CA ALA A 153 -6.58 -24.83 -32.54
C ALA A 153 -6.51 -23.29 -32.63
N GLU A 154 -7.15 -22.68 -33.64
CA GLU A 154 -7.25 -21.23 -33.75
C GLU A 154 -8.07 -20.62 -32.61
N ARG A 155 -9.24 -21.21 -32.28
CA ARG A 155 -10.06 -20.77 -31.14
C ARG A 155 -9.29 -20.85 -29.83
N ALA A 156 -8.60 -21.95 -29.56
CA ALA A 156 -7.78 -22.11 -28.36
C ALA A 156 -6.68 -21.03 -28.25
N LYS A 157 -6.03 -20.69 -29.36
CA LYS A 157 -5.05 -19.58 -29.39
C LYS A 157 -5.69 -18.24 -29.07
N LYS A 158 -6.87 -17.96 -29.64
CA LYS A 158 -7.61 -16.72 -29.38
C LYS A 158 -8.01 -16.61 -27.91
N GLU A 159 -8.60 -17.68 -27.34
CA GLU A 159 -8.98 -17.73 -25.93
C GLU A 159 -7.77 -17.56 -24.99
N ALA A 160 -6.63 -18.17 -25.32
CA ALA A 160 -5.40 -18.00 -24.55
C ALA A 160 -4.93 -16.54 -24.54
N ALA A 161 -4.96 -15.87 -25.70
CA ALA A 161 -4.62 -14.46 -25.82
C ALA A 161 -5.59 -13.54 -25.06
N GLU A 162 -6.90 -13.83 -25.10
CA GLU A 162 -7.91 -13.08 -24.34
C GLU A 162 -7.69 -13.22 -22.83
N LYS A 163 -7.41 -14.44 -22.33
CA LYS A 163 -7.10 -14.67 -20.91
C LYS A 163 -5.81 -13.98 -20.48
N GLU A 164 -4.79 -13.94 -21.34
CA GLU A 164 -3.55 -13.20 -21.06
C GLU A 164 -3.77 -11.69 -21.01
N GLN A 165 -4.58 -11.14 -21.92
CA GLN A 165 -4.96 -9.74 -21.87
C GLN A 165 -5.72 -9.40 -20.58
N GLU A 166 -6.61 -10.27 -20.13
CA GLU A 166 -7.36 -10.06 -18.89
C GLU A 166 -6.45 -10.09 -17.65
N LEU A 167 -5.49 -11.03 -17.58
CA LEU A 167 -4.49 -11.04 -16.50
C LEU A 167 -3.66 -9.75 -16.51
N MET A 168 -3.30 -9.23 -17.68
CA MET A 168 -2.54 -7.98 -17.77
C MET A 168 -3.34 -6.77 -17.26
N LYS A 169 -4.64 -6.71 -17.53
CA LYS A 169 -5.51 -5.66 -16.96
C LYS A 169 -5.58 -5.74 -15.44
N GLN A 170 -5.68 -6.95 -14.88
CA GLN A 170 -5.71 -7.15 -13.44
C GLN A 170 -4.40 -6.70 -12.78
N LYS A 171 -3.25 -7.08 -13.35
CA LYS A 171 -1.95 -6.61 -12.86
C LYS A 171 -1.83 -5.08 -12.88
N LEU A 172 -2.34 -4.43 -13.93
CA LEU A 172 -2.37 -2.97 -14.00
C LEU A 172 -3.27 -2.37 -12.91
N GLN A 173 -4.44 -2.96 -12.67
CA GLN A 173 -5.35 -2.54 -11.62
C GLN A 173 -4.72 -2.70 -10.21
N GLU A 174 -4.03 -3.81 -9.96
CA GLU A 174 -3.30 -4.03 -8.71
C GLU A 174 -2.20 -2.99 -8.50
N GLN A 175 -1.42 -2.69 -9.55
CA GLN A 175 -0.40 -1.63 -9.51
C GLN A 175 -1.02 -0.26 -9.22
N GLN A 176 -2.19 0.04 -9.79
CA GLN A 176 -2.91 1.28 -9.55
C GLN A 176 -3.39 1.36 -8.08
N GLN A 177 -3.97 0.27 -7.55
CA GLN A 177 -4.41 0.21 -6.14
C GLN A 177 -3.25 0.41 -5.17
N GLN A 178 -2.10 -0.21 -5.41
CA GLN A 178 -0.90 0.00 -4.59
C GLN A 178 -0.42 1.45 -4.64
N MET A 179 -0.42 2.06 -5.83
CA MET A 179 -0.03 3.47 -5.98
C MET A 179 -0.98 4.40 -5.22
N GLU A 180 -2.29 4.17 -5.31
CA GLU A 180 -3.30 4.95 -4.58
C GLU A 180 -3.20 4.76 -3.08
N ALA A 181 -2.95 3.55 -2.60
CA ALA A 181 -2.73 3.28 -1.18
C ALA A 181 -1.47 3.98 -0.66
N GLN A 182 -0.35 3.94 -1.40
CA GLN A 182 0.86 4.69 -1.05
C GLN A 182 0.62 6.19 -0.98
N LYS A 183 -0.17 6.74 -1.92
CA LYS A 183 -0.54 8.16 -1.90
C LYS A 183 -1.37 8.51 -0.66
N ARG A 184 -2.39 7.70 -0.33
CA ARG A 184 -3.23 7.91 0.86
C ARG A 184 -2.43 7.84 2.15
N SER A 185 -1.53 6.86 2.26
CA SER A 185 -0.59 6.70 3.39
C SER A 185 0.26 7.96 3.56
N LEU A 186 0.83 8.47 2.47
CA LEU A 186 1.65 9.68 2.49
C LEU A 186 0.86 10.92 2.96
N GLU A 187 -0.34 11.10 2.44
CA GLU A 187 -1.23 12.20 2.81
C GLU A 187 -1.61 12.14 4.30
N GLU A 188 -1.93 10.96 4.83
CA GLU A 188 -2.23 10.76 6.25
C GLU A 188 -1.01 11.04 7.14
N ASN A 189 0.19 10.60 6.72
CA ASN A 189 1.41 10.86 7.49
C ASN A 189 1.73 12.35 7.56
N ILE A 190 1.61 13.06 6.44
CA ILE A 190 1.78 14.52 6.37
C ILE A 190 0.77 15.21 7.30
N LEU A 191 -0.49 14.75 7.30
CA LEU A 191 -1.54 15.33 8.15
C LEU A 191 -1.19 15.17 9.64
N GLN A 192 -0.84 13.97 10.09
CA GLN A 192 -0.48 13.74 11.50
C GLN A 192 0.79 14.47 11.92
N LEU A 193 1.78 14.59 11.03
CA LEU A 193 2.98 15.38 11.27
C LEU A 193 2.62 16.86 11.46
N LYS A 194 1.77 17.39 10.57
CA LYS A 194 1.32 18.79 10.63
C LYS A 194 0.68 19.09 11.99
N GLU A 195 -0.27 18.25 12.41
CA GLU A 195 -0.93 18.40 13.70
C GLU A 195 0.04 18.30 14.89
N LYS A 196 1.03 17.39 14.83
CA LYS A 196 2.06 17.30 15.87
C LYS A 196 2.87 18.59 15.96
N MET A 197 3.35 19.11 14.85
CA MET A 197 4.17 20.32 14.83
C MET A 197 3.41 21.54 15.37
N GLU A 198 2.13 21.67 15.04
CA GLU A 198 1.26 22.71 15.60
C GLU A 198 1.13 22.58 17.13
N ARG A 199 0.86 21.38 17.65
CA ARG A 199 0.77 21.12 19.10
C ARG A 199 2.09 21.38 19.84
N ASP A 200 3.21 20.93 19.28
CA ASP A 200 4.54 21.10 19.87
C ASP A 200 4.90 22.60 19.93
N ARG A 201 4.55 23.34 18.88
CA ARG A 201 4.74 24.79 18.82
C ARG A 201 3.91 25.57 19.83
N GLU A 202 2.61 25.26 19.95
CA GLU A 202 1.75 25.88 20.97
C GLU A 202 2.29 25.64 22.39
N THR A 203 2.82 24.44 22.63
CA THR A 203 3.43 24.07 23.91
C THR A 203 4.69 24.90 24.17
N ILE A 204 5.58 25.02 23.19
CA ILE A 204 6.80 25.85 23.30
C ILE A 204 6.46 27.32 23.59
N ILE A 205 5.50 27.89 22.85
CA ILE A 205 5.07 29.29 23.06
C ILE A 205 4.50 29.47 24.47
N ARG A 206 3.68 28.53 24.95
CA ARG A 206 3.10 28.57 26.29
C ARG A 206 4.19 28.52 27.38
N GLU A 207 5.16 27.61 27.24
CA GLU A 207 6.28 27.50 28.17
C GLU A 207 7.17 28.75 28.17
N GLN A 208 7.48 29.30 26.99
CA GLN A 208 8.26 30.53 26.85
C GLN A 208 7.53 31.73 27.48
N ASN A 209 6.22 31.84 27.30
CA ASN A 209 5.40 32.88 27.93
C ASN A 209 5.42 32.78 29.46
N MET A 210 5.30 31.56 30.02
CA MET A 210 5.41 31.37 31.48
C MET A 210 6.78 31.79 32.02
N ILE A 211 7.87 31.48 31.30
CA ILE A 211 9.23 31.90 31.67
C ILE A 211 9.36 33.43 31.59
N LEU A 212 8.80 34.05 30.53
CA LEU A 212 8.80 35.49 30.34
C LEU A 212 8.06 36.21 31.48
N GLU A 213 6.86 35.75 31.84
CA GLU A 213 6.08 36.29 32.97
C GLU A 213 6.86 36.22 34.28
N HIS A 214 7.47 35.06 34.57
CA HIS A 214 8.30 34.89 35.76
C HIS A 214 9.49 35.86 35.76
N LYS A 215 10.19 36.01 34.63
CA LYS A 215 11.33 36.94 34.52
C LYS A 215 10.91 38.40 34.67
N LEU A 216 9.77 38.80 34.12
CA LEU A 216 9.23 40.15 34.29
C LEU A 216 8.93 40.44 35.76
N LYS A 217 8.35 39.48 36.49
CA LYS A 217 8.10 39.61 37.94
C LYS A 217 9.39 39.75 38.74
N VAL A 218 10.39 38.91 38.47
CA VAL A 218 11.72 39.02 39.14
C VAL A 218 12.37 40.37 38.83
N GLN A 219 12.20 40.89 37.61
CA GLN A 219 12.70 42.21 37.24
C GLN A 219 12.05 43.33 38.06
N GLU A 220 10.73 43.29 38.20
CA GLU A 220 9.97 44.24 39.01
C GLU A 220 10.40 44.20 40.49
N ASP A 221 10.60 43.01 41.05
CA ASP A 221 11.09 42.82 42.41
C ASP A 221 12.50 43.42 42.60
N LEU A 222 13.44 43.19 41.68
CA LEU A 222 14.78 43.77 41.73
C LEU A 222 14.77 45.30 41.66
N LEU A 223 13.88 45.88 40.85
CA LEU A 223 13.71 47.33 40.76
C LEU A 223 13.18 47.89 42.09
N ARG A 224 12.19 47.22 42.70
CA ARG A 224 11.63 47.59 44.00
C ARG A 224 12.66 47.55 45.12
N GLU A 225 13.56 46.56 45.09
CA GLU A 225 14.64 46.39 46.07
C GLU A 225 15.86 47.29 45.81
N GLY A 226 15.86 48.07 44.72
CA GLY A 226 16.93 49.03 44.39
C GLY A 226 18.11 48.44 43.60
N PHE A 227 18.05 47.18 43.17
CA PHE A 227 19.09 46.50 42.38
C PHE A 227 19.03 46.85 40.88
N LYS A 228 19.11 48.14 40.53
CA LYS A 228 18.95 48.64 39.15
C LYS A 228 19.85 47.94 38.12
N LYS A 229 21.15 47.78 38.43
CA LYS A 229 22.11 47.14 37.51
C LYS A 229 21.71 45.70 37.15
N LYS A 230 21.25 44.91 38.13
CA LYS A 230 20.79 43.52 37.89
C LYS A 230 19.50 43.48 37.06
N SER A 231 18.59 44.43 37.29
CA SER A 231 17.38 44.58 36.46
C SER A 231 17.72 44.93 35.01
N GLU A 232 18.69 45.80 34.79
CA GLU A 232 19.15 46.18 33.45
C GLU A 232 19.82 45.03 32.71
N GLU A 233 20.65 44.23 33.39
CA GLU A 233 21.27 43.02 32.82
C GLU A 233 20.21 42.01 32.36
N MET A 234 19.08 41.89 33.07
CA MET A 234 17.99 40.98 32.71
C MET A 234 17.12 41.44 31.52
N ASN A 235 17.18 42.72 31.13
CA ASN A 235 16.45 43.20 29.94
C ASN A 235 16.86 42.46 28.67
N ALA A 236 18.15 42.10 28.55
CA ALA A 236 18.66 41.39 27.38
C ALA A 236 17.98 40.01 27.24
N GLU A 237 17.81 39.29 28.35
CA GLU A 237 17.14 37.98 28.37
C GLU A 237 15.64 38.08 28.08
N ILE A 238 14.97 39.11 28.63
CA ILE A 238 13.55 39.39 28.38
C ILE A 238 13.32 39.71 26.90
N ASN A 239 14.15 40.57 26.32
CA ASN A 239 14.06 40.92 24.90
C ASN A 239 14.36 39.71 24.01
N HIS A 240 15.33 38.88 24.37
CA HIS A 240 15.62 37.64 23.66
C HIS A 240 14.41 36.70 23.67
N LEU A 241 13.77 36.49 24.82
CA LEU A 241 12.58 35.64 24.94
C LEU A 241 11.39 36.20 24.14
N ARG A 242 11.13 37.51 24.18
CA ARG A 242 10.11 38.16 23.35
C ARG A 242 10.35 37.90 21.87
N ASN A 243 11.58 38.09 21.40
CA ASN A 243 11.93 37.83 20.01
C ASN A 243 11.74 36.34 19.63
N MET A 244 12.07 35.41 20.53
CA MET A 244 11.84 33.97 20.29
C MET A 244 10.36 33.65 20.16
N ILE A 245 9.52 34.19 21.04
CA ILE A 245 8.05 34.01 21.00
C ILE A 245 7.48 34.60 19.71
N ASP A 246 7.85 35.83 19.36
CA ASP A 246 7.37 36.51 18.15
C ASP A 246 7.79 35.75 16.88
N THR A 247 9.02 35.26 16.83
CA THR A 247 9.50 34.42 15.73
C THR A 247 8.69 33.13 15.65
N ALA A 248 8.53 32.45 16.79
CA ALA A 248 7.73 31.24 16.89
C ALA A 248 6.24 31.49 16.60
N GLN A 249 5.70 32.70 16.66
CA GLN A 249 4.31 32.98 16.27
C GLN A 249 4.15 33.28 14.77
N ASN A 250 5.16 33.86 14.14
CA ASN A 250 5.06 34.37 12.77
C ASN A 250 5.60 33.41 11.69
N ASP A 251 6.38 32.39 12.05
CA ASP A 251 7.04 31.51 11.08
C ASP A 251 6.13 30.39 10.52
N ASN A 252 4.94 30.75 10.02
CA ASN A 252 3.92 29.79 9.56
C ASN A 252 4.19 29.16 8.19
N THR A 253 5.08 29.72 7.38
CA THR A 253 5.26 29.29 5.97
C THR A 253 6.46 28.34 5.81
N SER A 254 7.53 28.53 6.60
CA SER A 254 8.80 27.77 6.45
C SER A 254 8.68 26.30 6.86
N TRP A 255 7.77 25.95 7.76
CA TRP A 255 7.68 24.59 8.32
C TRP A 255 6.82 23.64 7.47
N ILE A 256 5.80 24.15 6.76
CA ILE A 256 5.00 23.37 5.81
C ILE A 256 5.90 22.87 4.66
N GLU A 257 6.81 23.71 4.18
CA GLU A 257 7.78 23.34 3.15
C GLU A 257 8.74 22.24 3.61
N LYS A 258 9.20 22.29 4.88
CA LYS A 258 10.05 21.24 5.47
C LYS A 258 9.33 19.90 5.60
N ALA A 259 8.06 19.90 5.99
CA ALA A 259 7.24 18.69 6.04
C ALA A 259 7.07 18.07 4.64
N ILE A 260 6.91 18.86 3.58
CA ILE A 260 6.77 18.36 2.20
C ILE A 260 8.10 17.79 1.67
N ASP A 261 9.24 18.41 1.99
CA ASP A 261 10.57 17.97 1.54
C ASP A 261 10.96 16.60 2.12
N VAL A 262 10.60 16.33 3.37
CA VAL A 262 10.80 15.05 4.06
C VAL A 262 10.23 13.86 3.28
N PHE A 263 9.09 14.07 2.63
CA PHE A 263 8.34 13.03 1.94
C PHE A 263 8.56 12.97 0.43
N SER A 264 9.20 13.99 -0.14
CA SER A 264 9.53 14.06 -1.57
C SER A 264 10.60 13.04 -1.98
N ILE A 265 11.40 12.54 -1.04
CA ILE A 265 12.46 11.54 -1.28
C ILE A 265 11.90 10.11 -1.40
N LEU A 266 10.75 9.82 -0.78
CA LEU A 266 10.13 8.48 -0.77
C LEU A 266 9.39 8.14 -2.06
N VAL A 267 9.09 9.14 -2.89
CA VAL A 267 8.39 9.00 -4.17
C VAL A 267 9.40 9.23 -5.29
N GLY A 268 9.94 8.15 -5.88
CA GLY A 268 11.03 8.22 -6.86
C GLY A 268 10.86 9.22 -8.03
N PRO A 269 11.95 9.57 -8.73
CA PRO A 269 12.13 10.81 -9.51
C PRO A 269 11.19 11.06 -10.72
N GLY A 270 10.25 10.15 -11.04
CA GLY A 270 9.27 10.31 -12.13
C GLY A 270 7.83 10.58 -11.69
N LYS A 271 7.51 10.51 -10.38
CA LYS A 271 6.13 10.58 -9.86
C LYS A 271 5.77 11.91 -9.18
N LEU A 272 6.74 12.83 -9.08
CA LEU A 272 6.63 14.13 -8.40
C LEU A 272 5.56 15.07 -8.98
N PHE A 273 5.36 15.08 -10.30
CA PHE A 273 4.62 16.18 -10.94
C PHE A 273 3.10 16.19 -10.63
N ARG A 274 2.47 15.02 -10.38
CA ARG A 274 1.03 14.95 -10.05
C ARG A 274 0.73 15.03 -8.55
N ILE A 275 1.68 14.63 -7.70
CA ILE A 275 1.51 14.64 -6.24
C ILE A 275 1.63 16.07 -5.70
N VAL A 276 2.60 16.84 -6.19
CA VAL A 276 2.78 18.26 -5.80
C VAL A 276 1.55 19.12 -6.14
N GLN A 277 0.86 18.86 -7.25
CA GLN A 277 -0.37 19.59 -7.60
C GLN A 277 -1.57 19.26 -6.69
N GLY A 278 -1.72 18.00 -6.25
CA GLY A 278 -2.77 17.60 -5.32
C GLY A 278 -2.50 18.09 -3.89
N ILE A 279 -1.26 17.97 -3.42
CA ILE A 279 -0.83 18.42 -2.10
C ILE A 279 -0.88 19.96 -2.00
N GLY A 280 -0.52 20.67 -3.08
CA GLY A 280 -0.64 22.13 -3.15
C GLY A 280 -2.08 22.66 -2.99
N SER A 281 -3.11 21.81 -3.17
CA SER A 281 -4.51 22.18 -2.86
C SER A 281 -4.92 21.93 -1.40
N LEU A 282 -4.23 21.03 -0.68
CA LEU A 282 -4.47 20.78 0.76
C LEU A 282 -3.84 21.86 1.65
N PHE A 283 -2.76 22.50 1.18
CA PHE A 283 -2.09 23.60 1.88
C PHE A 283 -2.61 24.99 1.49
N LYS A 284 -3.44 25.08 0.45
CA LYS A 284 -4.21 26.29 0.16
C LYS A 284 -5.53 26.17 0.91
N TRP A 285 -5.59 26.60 2.16
CA TRP A 285 -6.79 27.19 2.78
C TRP A 285 -6.38 27.82 4.12
N LYS A 286 -6.53 29.16 4.15
CA LYS A 286 -6.45 30.17 5.24
C LYS A 286 -5.52 29.94 6.41
#